data_AF-A0A2V6WP18-F1
#
_entry.id   AF-A0A2V6WP18-F1
#
_cell.length_a   1.000
_cell.length_b   1.000
_cell.length_c   1.000
_cell.angle_alpha   90.00
_cell.angle_beta   90.00
_cell.angle_gamma   90.00
#
_symmetry.space_group_name_H-M   'P 1'
#
loop_
_entity.id
_entity.type
_entity.pdbx_description
1 polymer ?
#
loop_
_entity_poly.entity_id
_entity_poly.type
_entity_poly.pdbx_seq_one_letter_code
_entity_poly.pdbx_strand_id
1 'polypeptide(L)' 'MPENRTRLLLILSQDLLDQARVIAGKATTVLKLPVSLQIVLRALISVGLKRESHTAVFTNIESQARAVREQRSRGSRK' A
#
# COMPACT_ATOMS: atom_id res chain seq x y z
N MET A 1 11.83 -19.41 -16.73
CA MET A 1 12.94 -18.68 -16.07
C MET A 1 12.58 -18.52 -14.61
N PRO A 2 13.27 -19.20 -13.66
CA PRO A 2 12.93 -19.05 -12.25
C PRO A 2 13.32 -17.63 -11.81
N GLU A 3 12.27 -16.85 -11.65
CA GLU A 3 12.12 -15.57 -10.98
C GLU A 3 13.29 -15.19 -10.06
N ASN A 4 14.09 -14.21 -10.46
CA ASN A 4 14.95 -13.44 -9.56
C ASN A 4 14.07 -12.55 -8.67
N ARG A 5 13.22 -13.17 -7.83
CA ARG A 5 12.31 -12.52 -6.90
C ARG A 5 12.97 -12.49 -5.53
N THR A 6 13.40 -11.31 -5.11
CA THR A 6 13.79 -11.06 -3.73
C THR A 6 12.57 -11.32 -2.83
N ARG A 7 12.65 -12.37 -1.99
CA ARG A 7 11.65 -12.65 -0.96
C ARG A 7 12.11 -12.00 0.33
N LEU A 8 11.24 -11.19 0.93
CA LEU A 8 11.50 -10.50 2.20
C LEU A 8 10.44 -10.94 3.21
N LEU A 9 10.87 -11.36 4.40
CA LEU A 9 10.00 -11.56 5.54
C LEU A 9 10.05 -10.30 6.40
N LEU A 10 8.90 -9.62 6.55
CA LEU A 10 8.77 -8.45 7.40
C LEU A 10 8.02 -8.85 8.67
N ILE A 11 8.70 -8.79 9.82
CA ILE A 11 8.08 -8.99 11.13
C ILE A 11 7.80 -7.61 11.72
N LEU A 12 6.53 -7.36 12.04
CA LEU A 12 6.06 -6.08 12.56
C LEU A 12 5.42 -6.29 13.92
N SER A 13 5.53 -5.30 14.81
CA SER A 13 4.73 -5.29 16.03
C SER A 13 3.24 -5.15 15.69
N GLN A 14 2.38 -5.66 16.57
CA GLN A 14 0.95 -5.54 16.43
C GLN A 14 0.50 -4.06 16.37
N ASP A 15 1.09 -3.20 17.20
CA ASP A 15 0.78 -1.77 17.21
C ASP A 15 1.02 -1.09 15.85
N LEU A 16 2.11 -1.46 15.16
CA LEU A 16 2.42 -0.92 13.85
C LEU A 16 1.41 -1.41 12.80
N LEU A 17 1.00 -2.68 12.88
CA LEU A 17 -0.07 -3.22 12.03
C LEU A 17 -1.40 -2.52 12.28
N ASP A 18 -1.74 -2.23 13.53
CA ASP A 18 -2.99 -1.54 13.89
C ASP A 18 -2.99 -0.09 13.40
N GLN A 19 -1.87 0.62 13.55
CA GLN A 19 -1.70 1.95 12.97
C GLN A 19 -1.83 1.93 11.44
N ALA A 20 -1.23 0.94 10.77
CA ALA A 20 -1.33 0.80 9.32
C ALA A 20 -2.76 0.49 8.86
N ARG A 21 -3.55 -0.27 9.64
CA ARG A 21 -4.99 -0.47 9.39
C ARG A 21 -5.78 0.82 9.50
N VAL A 22 -5.52 1.63 10.53
CA VAL A 22 -6.14 2.95 10.69
C VAL A 22 -5.82 3.86 9.51
N ILE A 23 -4.55 3.87 9.05
CA ILE A 23 -4.13 4.62 7.86
C ILE A 23 -4.87 4.13 6.62
N ALA A 24 -5.00 2.82 6.42
CA ALA A 24 -5.74 2.25 5.29
C ALA A 24 -7.22 2.69 5.30
N GLY A 25 -7.86 2.69 6.47
CA GLY A 25 -9.23 3.18 6.62
C GLY A 25 -9.37 4.66 6.28
N LYS A 26 -8.51 5.51 6.83
CA LYS A 26 -8.48 6.96 6.54
C LYS A 26 -8.18 7.25 5.07
N ALA A 27 -7.21 6.55 4.47
CA ALA A 27 -6.87 6.72 3.07
C ALA A 27 -8.02 6.29 2.15
N THR A 28 -8.75 5.23 2.52
CA THR A 28 -9.93 4.79 1.77
C THR A 28 -11.01 5.87 1.72
N THR A 29 -11.29 6.53 2.85
CA THR A 29 -12.30 7.59 2.90
C THR A 29 -11.85 8.84 2.15
N VAL A 30 -10.60 9.27 2.34
CA VAL A 30 -10.04 10.48 1.70
C VAL A 30 -9.91 10.32 0.19
N LEU A 31 -9.31 9.22 -0.27
CA LEU A 31 -9.02 9.00 -1.69
C LEU A 31 -10.24 8.49 -2.47
N LYS A 32 -11.28 8.01 -1.78
CA LYS A 32 -12.43 7.31 -2.38
C LYS A 32 -12.00 6.13 -3.26
N LEU A 33 -10.94 5.44 -2.83
CA LEU A 33 -10.37 4.26 -3.47
C LEU A 33 -10.21 3.16 -2.43
N PRO A 34 -10.40 1.88 -2.78
CA PRO A 34 -10.16 0.79 -1.84
C PRO A 34 -8.65 0.71 -1.51
N VAL A 35 -8.26 1.09 -0.29
CA VAL A 35 -6.89 1.00 0.19
C VAL A 35 -6.79 -0.16 1.20
N SER A 36 -6.00 -1.18 0.85
CA SER A 36 -5.73 -2.32 1.74
C SER A 36 -4.50 -2.10 2.61
N LEU A 37 -4.39 -2.86 3.70
CA LEU A 37 -3.19 -2.90 4.54
C LEU A 37 -1.92 -3.18 3.71
N GLN A 38 -2.02 -4.06 2.71
CA GLN A 38 -0.89 -4.38 1.83
C GLN A 38 -0.40 -3.17 1.02
N ILE A 39 -1.30 -2.31 0.54
CA ILE A 39 -0.94 -1.08 -0.17
C ILE A 39 -0.18 -0.14 0.78
N VAL A 40 -0.66 0.02 2.01
CA VAL A 40 0.00 0.87 3.02
C VAL A 40 1.39 0.34 3.35
N LEU A 41 1.52 -0.96 3.64
CA LEU A 41 2.82 -1.57 3.95
C LEU A 41 3.79 -1.47 2.77
N ARG A 42 3.31 -1.71 1.54
CA ARG A 42 4.15 -1.58 0.34
C ARG A 42 4.59 -0.14 0.09
N ALA A 43 3.72 0.84 0.33
CA ALA A 43 4.09 2.26 0.24
C ALA A 43 5.16 2.63 1.28
N LEU A 44 5.01 2.17 2.53
CA LEU A 44 6.00 2.38 3.59
C LEU A 44 7.36 1.76 3.22
N ILE A 45 7.38 0.53 2.70
CA ILE A 45 8.61 -0.12 2.22
C ILE A 45 9.20 0.67 1.05
N SER A 46 8.37 1.11 0.10
CA SER A 46 8.82 1.83 -1.10
C SER A 46 9.50 3.17 -0.79
N VAL A 47 9.13 3.83 0.31
CA VAL A 47 9.79 5.08 0.75
C VAL A 47 10.91 4.82 1.77
N GLY A 48 11.32 3.56 1.95
CA GLY A 48 12.43 3.17 2.80
C GLY A 48 12.13 3.16 4.30
N LEU A 49 10.85 3.06 4.70
CA LEU A 49 10.38 3.15 6.10
C LEU A 49 10.80 4.43 6.84
N LYS A 50 11.41 5.41 6.15
CA LYS A 50 11.90 6.65 6.75
C LYS A 50 10.73 7.59 7.02
N ARG A 51 10.59 7.98 8.29
CA ARG A 51 9.47 8.77 8.84
C ARG A 51 9.34 10.19 8.25
N GLU A 52 10.36 10.70 7.58
CA GLU A 52 10.41 12.10 7.07
C GLU A 52 9.48 12.39 5.89
N SER A 53 8.79 11.38 5.36
CA SER A 53 8.12 11.48 4.05
C SER A 53 6.62 11.17 4.09
N HIS A 54 5.89 11.66 5.10
CA HIS A 54 4.43 11.47 5.19
C HIS A 54 3.71 11.80 3.87
N THR A 55 4.11 12.86 3.18
CA THR A 55 3.58 13.20 1.85
C THR A 55 3.95 12.16 0.80
N ALA A 56 5.20 11.68 0.76
CA ALA A 56 5.62 10.67 -0.20
C ALA A 56 4.93 9.32 0.03
N VAL A 57 4.73 8.93 1.30
CA VAL A 57 3.95 7.74 1.67
C VAL A 57 2.54 7.86 1.10
N PHE A 58 1.88 9.00 1.30
CA PHE A 58 0.52 9.22 0.84
C PHE A 58 0.42 9.19 -0.69
N THR A 59 1.31 9.86 -1.40
CA THR A 59 1.38 9.83 -2.87
C THR A 59 1.59 8.41 -3.40
N ASN A 60 2.41 7.60 -2.71
CA ASN A 60 2.67 6.22 -3.10
C ASN A 60 1.45 5.32 -2.84
N ILE A 61 0.74 5.50 -1.71
CA ILE A 61 -0.54 4.83 -1.42
C ILE A 61 -1.55 5.13 -2.53
N GLU A 62 -1.71 6.41 -2.89
CA GLU A 62 -2.66 6.82 -3.93
C GLU A 62 -2.33 6.19 -5.28
N SER A 63 -1.07 6.26 -5.71
CA SER A 63 -0.59 5.66 -6.96
C SER A 63 -0.90 4.17 -7.03
N GLN A 64 -0.59 3.43 -5.96
CA GLN A 64 -0.87 1.99 -5.89
C GLN A 64 -2.38 1.69 -5.88
N ALA A 65 -3.18 2.45 -5.12
CA ALA A 65 -4.62 2.25 -5.06
C ALA A 65 -5.30 2.49 -6.42
N ARG A 66 -4.83 3.49 -7.18
CA ARG A 66 -5.27 3.74 -8.56
C ARG A 66 -4.90 2.58 -9.48
N ALA A 67 -3.66 2.12 -9.43
CA ALA A 67 -3.19 0.99 -10.24
C ALA A 67 -4.02 -0.28 -9.98
N VAL A 68 -4.33 -0.59 -8.72
CA VAL A 68 -5.18 -1.73 -8.35
C VAL A 68 -6.61 -1.55 -8.87
N ARG A 69 -7.20 -0.35 -8.75
CA ARG A 69 -8.53 -0.08 -9.30
C ARG A 69 -8.57 -0.25 -10.81
N GLU A 70 -7.55 0.22 -11.52
CA GLU A 70 -7.42 0.05 -12.97
C GLU A 70 -7.27 -1.42 -13.38
N GLN A 71 -6.48 -2.20 -12.65
CA GLN A 71 -6.37 -3.64 -12.87
C GLN A 71 -7.72 -4.34 -12.68
N ARG A 72 -8.47 -3.98 -11.64
CA ARG A 72 -9.81 -4.53 -11.38
C ARG A 72 -10.82 -4.12 -12.46
N SER A 73 -10.81 -2.87 -12.90
CA SER A 73 -11.71 -2.41 -13.95
C SER A 73 -11.42 -3.08 -15.29
N ARG A 74 -10.15 -3.36 -15.60
CA ARG A 74 -9.73 -4.15 -16.77
C ARG A 74 -10.15 -5.62 -16.66
N GLY A 75 -10.03 -6.21 -15.48
CA GLY A 75 -10.48 -7.59 -15.24
C GLY A 75 -12.00 -7.76 -15.30
N SER A 76 -12.77 -6.71 -15.02
CA SER A 76 -14.23 -6.72 -15.06
C SER A 76 -14.85 -6.40 -16.42
N ARG A 77 -14.05 -5.95 -17.41
CA ARG A 77 -14.49 -5.68 -18.80
C ARG A 77 -14.23 -6.86 -19.75
N LYS A 78 -13.99 -8.05 -19.21
CA LYS A 78 -13.83 -9.31 -19.93
C LYS A 78 -14.98 -10.23 -19.56
#